data_AF-A0A2G6P8C0-F1
#
_entry.id   AF-A0A2G6P8C0-F1
#
_cell.length_a   1.000
_cell.length_b   1.000
_cell.length_c   1.000
_cell.angle_alpha   90.00
_cell.angle_beta   90.00
_cell.angle_gamma   90.00
#
_symmetry.space_group_name_H-M   'P 1'
#
loop_
_entity.id
_entity.type
_entity.pdbx_description
1 polymer ?
#
loop_
_entity_poly.entity_id
_entity_poly.type
_entity_poly.pdbx_seq_one_letter_code
_entity_poly.pdbx_strand_id
1 'polypeptide(L)'
;MMKSPINEKILISKDDILSQYSSMNKYFIKCIRALYGESIDDVKLDKFNPSKIINDNGNNNLSSLDILKDRTGVYIFVNNEKVPVYIGVGGKKVEGQDLKTRIGQELREYRASEEDTGTTSSKEIKNIELQPNNEEIDFDESTEKVKSVKKGDTGATLSKNIQDIECLLMNKEITPNESIKKIKSFNLITISIGSIVDKEDVKKARVLETILISLFNPKYNK
;
A
#
# COMPACT_ATOMS: atom_id res chain seq x y z
N MET A 1 3.65 32.55 3.25
CA MET A 1 2.91 31.63 2.36
C MET A 1 3.53 30.24 2.48
N MET A 2 2.77 29.23 2.91
CA MET A 2 3.25 27.84 2.89
C MET A 2 3.30 27.36 1.44
N LYS A 3 4.42 26.73 1.02
CA LYS A 3 4.52 26.15 -0.32
C LYS A 3 3.62 24.91 -0.43
N SER A 4 2.82 24.84 -1.50
CA SER A 4 1.95 23.69 -1.79
C SER A 4 2.73 22.37 -1.71
N PRO A 5 2.20 21.34 -1.01
CA PRO A 5 2.81 20.03 -0.96
C PRO A 5 2.59 19.21 -2.24
N ILE A 6 1.63 19.59 -3.09
CA ILE A 6 1.37 18.99 -4.41
C ILE A 6 1.67 20.03 -5.50
N ASN A 7 2.17 19.61 -6.66
CA ASN A 7 2.43 20.51 -7.78
C ASN A 7 1.13 20.93 -8.48
N GLU A 8 0.94 22.23 -8.68
CA GLU A 8 -0.23 22.80 -9.37
C GLU A 8 -0.29 22.44 -10.86
N LYS A 9 0.84 22.00 -11.45
CA LYS A 9 0.95 21.60 -12.87
C LYS A 9 0.63 20.12 -13.14
N ILE A 10 0.12 19.38 -12.15
CA ILE A 10 -0.31 17.98 -12.35
C ILE A 10 -1.59 17.97 -13.19
N LEU A 11 -1.84 16.86 -13.88
CA LEU A 11 -2.87 16.59 -14.90
C LEU A 11 -4.23 17.32 -14.79
N ILE A 12 -4.66 17.73 -13.60
CA ILE A 12 -5.85 18.55 -13.36
C ILE A 12 -5.48 19.67 -12.37
N SER A 13 -5.73 20.93 -12.77
CA SER A 13 -5.48 22.07 -11.89
C SER A 13 -6.45 22.08 -10.71
N LYS A 14 -6.08 22.74 -9.60
CA LYS A 14 -6.98 22.92 -8.45
C LYS A 14 -8.34 23.48 -8.88
N ASP A 15 -8.33 24.48 -9.75
CA ASP A 15 -9.54 25.17 -10.17
C ASP A 15 -10.43 24.28 -11.07
N ASP A 16 -9.83 23.42 -11.89
CA ASP A 16 -10.56 22.41 -12.66
C ASP A 16 -11.23 21.38 -11.74
N ILE A 17 -10.53 20.89 -10.71
CA ILE A 17 -11.13 19.97 -9.72
C ILE A 17 -12.30 20.66 -9.00
N LEU A 18 -12.10 21.88 -8.53
CA LEU A 18 -13.12 22.58 -7.74
C LEU A 18 -14.34 22.99 -8.57
N SER A 19 -14.16 23.29 -9.86
CA SER A 19 -15.27 23.61 -10.76
C SER A 19 -16.05 22.35 -11.17
N GLN A 20 -15.35 21.30 -11.61
CA GLN A 20 -15.95 20.05 -12.05
C GLN A 20 -16.68 19.31 -10.92
N TYR A 21 -16.15 19.39 -9.70
CA TYR A 21 -16.69 18.69 -8.53
C TYR A 21 -17.26 19.63 -7.47
N SER A 22 -17.88 20.74 -7.90
CA SER A 22 -18.49 21.74 -7.02
C SER A 22 -19.57 21.19 -6.07
N SER A 23 -20.21 20.06 -6.40
CA SER A 23 -21.19 19.36 -5.56
C SER A 23 -20.60 18.37 -4.56
N MET A 24 -19.27 18.17 -4.58
CA MET A 24 -18.58 17.28 -3.64
C MET A 24 -18.77 17.77 -2.20
N ASN A 25 -18.81 16.82 -1.27
CA ASN A 25 -18.89 17.13 0.16
C ASN A 25 -17.77 18.14 0.56
N LYS A 26 -18.17 19.20 1.27
CA LYS A 26 -17.28 20.31 1.68
C LYS A 26 -16.03 19.83 2.42
N TYR A 27 -16.12 18.75 3.17
CA TYR A 27 -14.96 18.18 3.88
C TYR A 27 -13.87 17.69 2.89
N PHE A 28 -14.23 16.97 1.84
CA PHE A 28 -13.26 16.49 0.86
C PHE A 28 -12.65 17.64 0.05
N ILE A 29 -13.46 18.64 -0.30
CA ILE A 29 -12.99 19.88 -0.92
C ILE A 29 -11.95 20.60 -0.04
N LYS A 30 -12.20 20.69 1.26
CA LYS A 30 -11.24 21.23 2.23
C LYS A 30 -9.93 20.45 2.24
N CYS A 31 -9.98 19.10 2.24
CA CYS A 31 -8.77 18.28 2.15
C CYS A 31 -7.98 18.54 0.86
N ILE A 32 -8.66 18.64 -0.28
CA ILE A 32 -8.03 18.95 -1.57
C ILE A 32 -7.36 20.32 -1.50
N ARG A 33 -8.06 21.36 -1.04
CA ARG A 33 -7.51 22.71 -0.87
C ARG A 33 -6.26 22.73 0.02
N ALA A 34 -6.28 22.00 1.13
CA ALA A 34 -5.12 21.87 2.00
C ALA A 34 -3.92 21.23 1.28
N LEU A 35 -4.16 20.21 0.45
CA LEU A 35 -3.11 19.58 -0.38
C LEU A 35 -2.53 20.53 -1.45
N TYR A 36 -3.26 21.56 -1.84
CA TYR A 36 -2.76 22.66 -2.68
C TYR A 36 -2.17 23.83 -1.86
N GLY A 37 -1.98 23.65 -0.55
CA GLY A 37 -1.28 24.62 0.31
C GLY A 37 -2.17 25.69 0.94
N GLU A 38 -3.49 25.61 0.80
CA GLU A 38 -4.41 26.49 1.53
C GLU A 38 -4.43 26.15 3.03
N SER A 39 -4.47 27.18 3.88
CA SER A 39 -4.62 26.98 5.32
C SER A 39 -6.09 26.70 5.63
N ILE A 40 -6.38 25.50 6.15
CA ILE A 40 -7.72 25.06 6.49
C ILE A 40 -7.72 24.57 7.95
N ASP A 41 -8.42 25.28 8.83
CA ASP A 41 -8.31 25.11 10.29
C ASP A 41 -8.63 23.69 10.79
N ASP A 42 -9.52 22.98 10.10
CA ASP A 42 -9.98 21.63 10.47
C ASP A 42 -9.29 20.50 9.69
N VAL A 43 -8.28 20.79 8.86
CA VAL A 43 -7.53 19.78 8.12
C VAL A 43 -6.05 19.84 8.51
N LYS A 44 -5.59 18.80 9.20
CA LYS A 44 -4.18 18.66 9.59
C LYS A 44 -3.41 17.83 8.57
N LEU A 45 -2.40 18.44 7.97
CA LEU A 45 -1.42 17.77 7.11
C LEU A 45 -0.12 17.55 7.89
N ASP A 46 0.22 16.30 8.16
CA ASP A 46 1.54 15.95 8.70
C ASP A 46 2.47 15.55 7.55
N LYS A 47 3.74 15.98 7.61
CA LYS A 47 4.74 15.75 6.56
C LYS A 47 5.94 15.00 7.13
N PHE A 48 6.37 13.98 6.42
CA PHE A 48 7.50 13.14 6.80
C PHE A 48 8.44 12.92 5.63
N ASN A 49 9.68 12.61 5.95
CA ASN A 49 10.69 12.24 4.96
C ASN A 49 11.05 10.76 5.16
N PRO A 50 10.61 9.85 4.27
CA PRO A 50 10.96 8.43 4.28
C PRO A 50 12.45 8.14 4.46
N SER A 51 13.37 8.96 3.93
CA SER A 51 14.82 8.76 4.14
C SER A 51 15.26 8.91 5.61
N LYS A 52 14.49 9.61 6.44
CA LYS A 52 14.72 9.71 7.90
C LYS A 52 14.05 8.60 8.71
N ILE A 53 13.18 7.82 8.06
CA ILE A 53 12.43 6.72 8.70
C ILE A 53 13.07 5.38 8.34
N ILE A 54 13.45 5.18 7.08
CA ILE A 54 13.97 3.90 6.59
C ILE A 54 15.47 3.80 6.87
N ASN A 55 15.86 2.76 7.61
CA ASN A 55 17.25 2.42 7.86
C ASN A 55 17.69 1.28 6.94
N ASP A 56 18.88 1.37 6.34
CA ASP A 56 19.39 0.34 5.41
C ASP A 56 19.56 -1.03 6.09
N ASN A 57 19.73 -1.04 7.42
CA ASN A 57 19.84 -2.26 8.22
C ASN A 57 18.48 -2.84 8.66
N GLY A 58 17.35 -2.34 8.14
CA GLY A 58 16.00 -2.85 8.43
C GLY A 58 15.35 -2.34 9.73
N ASN A 59 16.09 -1.67 10.61
CA ASN A 59 15.59 -1.14 11.88
C ASN A 59 14.92 0.23 11.73
N ASN A 60 13.84 0.34 10.94
CA ASN A 60 13.18 1.62 10.63
C ASN A 60 12.78 2.43 11.89
N ASN A 61 12.99 3.75 11.86
CA ASN A 61 12.63 4.66 12.95
C ASN A 61 11.14 5.06 12.92
N LEU A 62 10.28 4.10 13.26
CA LEU A 62 8.83 4.32 13.28
C LEU A 62 8.34 5.26 14.40
N SER A 63 9.18 5.62 15.37
CA SER A 63 8.81 6.57 16.44
C SER A 63 8.48 7.97 15.88
N SER A 64 9.09 8.33 14.75
CA SER A 64 8.77 9.56 14.03
C SER A 64 7.31 9.63 13.57
N LEU A 65 6.59 8.51 13.53
CA LEU A 65 5.18 8.38 13.16
C LEU A 65 4.24 8.29 14.38
N ASP A 66 4.73 8.46 15.61
CA ASP A 66 3.93 8.28 16.84
C ASP A 66 2.71 9.21 16.91
N ILE A 67 2.79 10.39 16.29
CA ILE A 67 1.64 11.31 16.20
C ILE A 67 0.45 10.74 15.42
N LEU A 68 0.67 9.67 14.63
CA LEU A 68 -0.33 8.98 13.83
C LEU A 68 -0.89 7.72 14.52
N LYS A 69 -0.44 7.42 15.74
CA LYS A 69 -0.93 6.29 16.51
C LYS A 69 -2.43 6.46 16.81
N ASP A 70 -3.20 5.38 16.68
CA ASP A 70 -4.65 5.32 16.89
C ASP A 70 -5.48 6.25 15.97
N ARG A 71 -4.85 6.79 14.92
CA ARG A 71 -5.48 7.65 13.92
C ARG A 71 -5.90 6.86 12.68
N THR A 72 -7.00 7.29 12.06
CA THR A 72 -7.39 6.91 10.70
C THR A 72 -7.26 8.10 9.76
N GLY A 73 -6.99 7.83 8.49
CA GLY A 73 -6.87 8.84 7.46
C GLY A 73 -6.16 8.32 6.22
N VAL A 74 -5.63 9.24 5.42
CA VAL A 74 -4.98 8.94 4.14
C VAL A 74 -3.51 9.31 4.21
N TYR A 75 -2.65 8.47 3.63
CA TYR A 75 -1.23 8.78 3.42
C TYR A 75 -0.93 8.82 1.92
N ILE A 76 -0.04 9.73 1.54
CA ILE A 76 0.29 10.05 0.15
C ILE A 76 1.81 10.12 0.04
N PHE A 77 2.40 9.27 -0.81
CA PHE A 77 3.77 9.44 -1.25
C PHE A 77 3.78 10.34 -2.48
N VAL A 78 4.61 11.38 -2.44
CA VAL A 78 4.83 12.31 -3.55
C VAL A 78 6.29 12.27 -3.99
N ASN A 79 6.54 12.35 -5.29
CA ASN A 79 7.90 12.42 -5.82
C ASN A 79 8.53 13.83 -5.61
N ASN A 80 9.75 14.03 -6.10
CA ASN A 80 10.45 15.32 -5.99
C ASN A 80 9.79 16.46 -6.79
N GLU A 81 9.00 16.12 -7.80
CA GLU A 81 8.17 17.05 -8.56
C GLU A 81 6.81 17.30 -7.89
N LYS A 82 6.62 16.80 -6.67
CA LYS A 82 5.40 16.87 -5.86
C LYS A 82 4.17 16.24 -6.53
N VAL A 83 4.38 15.23 -7.35
CA VAL A 83 3.32 14.41 -7.96
C VAL A 83 2.99 13.24 -7.03
N PRO A 84 1.71 13.02 -6.65
CA PRO A 84 1.30 11.81 -5.96
C PRO A 84 1.63 10.57 -6.78
N VAL A 85 2.40 9.67 -6.19
CA VAL A 85 2.82 8.41 -6.83
C VAL A 85 2.22 7.19 -6.14
N TYR A 86 1.81 7.31 -4.88
CA TYR A 86 1.06 6.28 -4.17
C TYR A 86 0.17 6.91 -3.10
N ILE A 87 -1.05 6.39 -2.96
CA ILE A 87 -2.05 6.85 -1.99
C ILE A 87 -2.60 5.62 -1.29
N GLY A 88 -2.73 5.66 0.04
CA GLY A 88 -3.37 4.59 0.77
C GLY A 88 -4.10 5.07 2.03
N VAL A 89 -4.96 4.22 2.57
CA VAL A 89 -5.73 4.47 3.79
C VAL A 89 -5.15 3.73 5.00
N GLY A 90 -5.03 4.42 6.14
CA GLY A 90 -4.81 3.81 7.45
C GLY A 90 -6.10 3.80 8.28
N GLY A 91 -6.38 2.70 8.98
CA GLY A 91 -7.60 2.53 9.78
C GLY A 91 -8.49 1.35 9.36
N LYS A 92 -7.92 0.16 9.11
CA LYS A 92 -8.74 -1.04 8.84
C LYS A 92 -9.24 -1.65 10.16
N LYS A 93 -10.54 -1.48 10.40
CA LYS A 93 -11.25 -1.85 11.63
C LYS A 93 -11.10 -3.32 12.08
N VAL A 94 -10.83 -4.24 11.15
CA VAL A 94 -10.76 -5.68 11.43
C VAL A 94 -9.35 -6.11 11.88
N GLU A 95 -8.33 -5.28 11.64
CA GLU A 95 -6.92 -5.65 11.86
C GLU A 95 -6.19 -4.71 12.83
N GLY A 96 -6.86 -3.69 13.39
CA GLY A 96 -6.25 -2.73 14.32
C GLY A 96 -5.14 -1.88 13.70
N GLN A 97 -5.06 -1.82 12.37
CA GLN A 97 -3.99 -1.11 11.66
C GLN A 97 -4.32 0.38 11.56
N ASP A 98 -3.80 1.16 12.49
CA ASP A 98 -3.77 2.62 12.43
C ASP A 98 -2.88 3.15 11.30
N LEU A 99 -2.92 4.46 11.09
CA LEU A 99 -2.10 5.14 10.08
C LEU A 99 -0.61 4.81 10.25
N LYS A 100 -0.09 4.86 11.48
CA LYS A 100 1.30 4.53 11.79
C LYS A 100 1.66 3.11 11.32
N THR A 101 0.85 2.14 11.71
CA THR A 101 1.05 0.72 11.39
C THR A 101 1.02 0.50 9.90
N ARG A 102 0.03 1.08 9.21
CA ARG A 102 -0.10 0.91 7.76
C ARG A 102 1.06 1.52 7.00
N ILE A 103 1.45 2.76 7.31
CA ILE A 103 2.64 3.40 6.73
C ILE A 103 3.89 2.55 7.02
N GLY A 104 4.03 2.06 8.25
CA GLY A 104 5.14 1.20 8.65
C GLY A 104 5.24 -0.10 7.86
N GLN A 105 4.13 -0.64 7.34
CA GLN A 105 4.14 -1.78 6.41
C GLN A 105 4.63 -1.37 5.02
N GLU A 106 4.20 -0.21 4.51
CA GLU A 106 4.59 0.29 3.19
C GLU A 106 6.08 0.65 3.08
N LEU A 107 6.69 1.05 4.19
CA LEU A 107 8.11 1.40 4.28
C LEU A 107 9.03 0.18 4.46
N ARG A 108 8.50 -1.05 4.43
CA ARG A 108 9.30 -2.28 4.49
C ARG A 108 9.77 -2.70 3.11
N GLU A 109 10.96 -3.27 3.08
CA GLU A 109 11.44 -3.97 1.90
C GLU A 109 10.56 -5.21 1.65
N TYR A 110 10.07 -5.35 0.42
CA TYR A 110 9.45 -6.59 0.02
C TYR A 110 10.52 -7.59 -0.42
N ARG A 111 10.56 -8.74 0.25
CA ARG A 111 11.35 -9.90 -0.17
C ARG A 111 10.38 -11.03 -0.41
N ALA A 112 10.27 -11.51 -1.65
CA ALA A 112 9.56 -12.75 -1.91
C ALA A 112 10.25 -13.86 -1.13
N SER A 113 9.51 -14.65 -0.34
CA SER A 113 10.07 -15.83 0.30
C SER A 113 10.49 -16.84 -0.78
N GLU A 114 11.65 -17.47 -0.62
CA GLU A 114 12.20 -18.48 -1.55
C GLU A 114 11.28 -19.70 -1.75
N GLU A 115 10.20 -19.85 -0.97
CA GLU A 115 9.21 -20.94 -1.11
C GLU A 115 8.12 -20.67 -2.18
N ASP A 116 8.07 -19.47 -2.78
CA ASP A 116 7.04 -19.11 -3.78
C ASP A 116 7.46 -19.40 -5.23
N THR A 117 8.70 -19.87 -5.44
CA THR A 117 9.05 -20.53 -6.70
C THR A 117 8.58 -21.97 -6.60
N GLY A 118 7.38 -22.25 -7.13
CA GLY A 118 6.90 -23.59 -7.31
C GLY A 118 7.97 -24.46 -7.95
N THR A 119 8.65 -25.26 -7.13
CA THR A 119 9.48 -26.35 -7.58
C THR A 119 8.52 -27.32 -8.24
N THR A 120 8.42 -27.24 -9.57
CA THR A 120 7.98 -28.38 -10.35
C THR A 120 9.07 -29.43 -10.11
N SER A 121 8.90 -30.22 -9.04
CA SER A 121 9.65 -31.45 -8.87
C SER A 121 9.28 -32.29 -10.08
N SER A 122 10.17 -32.28 -11.07
CA SER A 122 10.27 -33.34 -12.06
C SER A 122 10.42 -34.62 -11.26
N LYS A 123 9.30 -35.29 -10.99
CA LYS A 123 9.32 -36.67 -10.53
C LYS A 123 10.08 -37.43 -11.61
N GLU A 124 11.27 -37.90 -11.24
CA GLU A 124 11.93 -38.99 -11.94
C GLU A 124 10.88 -40.06 -12.21
N ILE A 125 10.60 -40.30 -13.49
CA ILE A 125 9.86 -41.48 -13.92
C ILE A 125 10.79 -42.65 -13.64
N LYS A 126 10.70 -43.22 -12.43
CA LYS A 126 11.18 -44.57 -12.20
C LYS A 126 10.24 -45.49 -12.98
N ASN A 127 10.76 -46.12 -14.03
CA ASN A 127 10.13 -47.24 -14.70
C ASN A 127 9.81 -48.30 -13.64
N ILE A 128 8.53 -48.44 -13.30
CA ILE A 128 8.03 -49.57 -12.51
C ILE A 128 7.58 -50.61 -13.55
N GLU A 129 8.33 -51.71 -13.64
CA GLU A 129 7.88 -52.93 -14.31
C GLU A 129 6.60 -53.41 -13.65
N LEU A 130 5.53 -53.51 -14.44
CA LEU A 130 4.27 -54.11 -14.05
C LEU A 130 4.42 -55.65 -14.04
N GLN A 131 4.33 -56.27 -12.86
CA GLN A 131 3.87 -57.65 -12.76
C GLN A 131 2.40 -57.65 -12.34
N PRO A 132 1.51 -58.34 -13.08
CA PRO A 132 0.09 -58.39 -12.73
C PRO A 132 -0.13 -59.52 -11.74
N ASN A 133 -0.43 -59.20 -10.49
CA ASN A 133 -1.08 -60.14 -9.57
C ASN A 133 -2.41 -59.52 -9.13
N ASN A 134 -3.48 -60.17 -9.58
CA ASN A 134 -4.85 -59.96 -9.15
C ASN A 134 -5.00 -60.44 -7.71
N GLU A 135 -5.38 -59.57 -6.79
CA GLU A 135 -6.08 -59.95 -5.58
C GLU A 135 -6.96 -58.79 -5.14
N GLU A 136 -8.27 -59.03 -5.11
CA GLU A 136 -9.30 -58.14 -4.57
C GLU A 136 -9.08 -57.95 -3.06
N ILE A 137 -9.00 -56.70 -2.62
CA ILE A 137 -9.11 -56.35 -1.20
C ILE A 137 -10.08 -55.17 -1.09
N ASP A 138 -11.28 -55.49 -0.62
CA ASP A 138 -12.23 -54.56 -0.01
C ASP A 138 -11.62 -54.05 1.31
N PHE A 139 -11.48 -52.74 1.48
CA PHE A 139 -11.36 -52.15 2.82
C PHE A 139 -11.84 -50.69 2.85
N ASP A 140 -12.72 -50.46 3.81
CA ASP A 140 -13.42 -49.23 4.19
C ASP A 140 -12.49 -48.25 4.95
N GLU A 141 -13.04 -47.06 5.21
CA GLU A 141 -12.66 -46.04 6.17
C GLU A 141 -11.70 -44.92 5.75
N SER A 142 -12.35 -43.79 5.45
CA SER A 142 -12.10 -42.47 6.03
C SER A 142 -10.64 -42.01 6.17
N THR A 143 -10.25 -41.06 5.33
CA THR A 143 -9.10 -40.20 5.61
C THR A 143 -9.47 -38.72 5.58
N GLU A 144 -8.96 -38.06 6.61
CA GLU A 144 -9.10 -36.68 7.05
C GLU A 144 -9.09 -35.63 5.93
N LYS A 145 -10.08 -34.74 5.98
CA LYS A 145 -9.96 -33.40 5.38
C LYS A 145 -8.86 -32.62 6.10
N VAL A 146 -7.62 -32.74 5.63
CA VAL A 146 -6.59 -31.75 5.89
C VAL A 146 -7.05 -30.46 5.23
N LYS A 147 -7.68 -29.58 6.01
CA LYS A 147 -7.90 -28.18 5.64
C LYS A 147 -6.52 -27.55 5.48
N SER A 148 -6.04 -27.47 4.24
CA SER A 148 -4.95 -26.57 3.91
C SER A 148 -5.42 -25.15 4.20
N VAL A 149 -4.91 -24.60 5.30
CA VAL A 149 -5.00 -23.18 5.59
C VAL A 149 -4.26 -22.47 4.47
N LYS A 150 -5.00 -21.83 3.56
CA LYS A 150 -4.42 -20.91 2.58
C LYS A 150 -3.67 -19.83 3.36
N LYS A 151 -2.33 -19.90 3.39
CA LYS A 151 -1.47 -18.81 3.88
C LYS A 151 -1.83 -17.57 3.06
N GLY A 152 -2.29 -16.54 3.77
CA GLY A 152 -2.87 -15.34 3.18
C GLY A 152 -1.87 -14.60 2.30
N ASP A 153 -2.39 -14.02 1.22
CA ASP A 153 -1.77 -12.93 0.47
C ASP A 153 -1.10 -11.97 1.48
N THR A 154 0.23 -11.96 1.51
CA THR A 154 0.94 -10.87 2.16
C THR A 154 0.63 -9.64 1.32
N GLY A 155 -0.26 -8.78 1.83
CA GLY A 155 -0.77 -7.63 1.10
C GLY A 155 0.36 -6.85 0.43
N ALA A 156 0.19 -6.49 -0.84
CA ALA A 156 1.20 -5.81 -1.61
C ALA A 156 1.69 -4.54 -0.87
N THR A 157 3.00 -4.39 -0.73
CA THR A 157 3.63 -3.18 -0.21
C THR A 157 3.97 -2.25 -1.36
N LEU A 158 4.17 -0.96 -1.07
CA LEU A 158 4.68 0.01 -2.03
C LEU A 158 5.98 -0.45 -2.70
N SER A 159 6.88 -1.10 -1.95
CA SER A 159 8.11 -1.68 -2.49
C SER A 159 7.80 -2.70 -3.60
N LYS A 160 6.86 -3.63 -3.38
CA LYS A 160 6.41 -4.60 -4.40
C LYS A 160 5.79 -3.89 -5.61
N ASN A 161 4.92 -2.91 -5.39
CA ASN A 161 4.28 -2.17 -6.48
C ASN A 161 5.29 -1.43 -7.35
N ILE A 162 6.32 -0.83 -6.75
CA ILE A 162 7.41 -0.19 -7.49
C ILE A 162 8.17 -1.23 -8.30
N GLN A 163 8.54 -2.38 -7.71
CA GLN A 163 9.26 -3.43 -8.41
C GLN A 163 8.49 -3.90 -9.64
N ASP A 164 7.21 -4.27 -9.47
CA ASP A 164 6.38 -4.80 -10.55
C ASP A 164 6.20 -3.78 -11.68
N ILE A 165 5.84 -2.54 -11.35
CA ILE A 165 5.50 -1.52 -12.36
C ILE A 165 6.76 -1.02 -13.08
N GLU A 166 7.85 -0.78 -12.38
CA GLU A 166 9.10 -0.34 -13.02
C GLU A 166 9.74 -1.48 -13.83
N CYS A 167 9.62 -2.74 -13.40
CA CYS A 167 10.06 -3.89 -14.17
C CYS A 167 9.37 -3.96 -15.54
N LEU A 168 8.04 -3.79 -15.54
CA LEU A 168 7.25 -3.74 -16.77
C LEU A 168 7.61 -2.56 -17.68
N LEU A 169 7.85 -1.38 -17.10
CA LEU A 169 8.14 -0.17 -17.87
C LEU A 169 9.56 -0.14 -18.45
N MET A 170 10.54 -0.69 -17.73
CA MET A 170 11.95 -0.65 -18.11
C MET A 170 12.43 -1.93 -18.79
N ASN A 171 11.60 -2.98 -18.81
CA ASN A 171 11.99 -4.32 -19.23
C ASN A 171 13.29 -4.79 -18.52
N LYS A 172 13.37 -4.50 -17.21
CA LYS A 172 14.54 -4.78 -16.36
C LYS A 172 14.06 -5.16 -14.98
N GLU A 173 14.60 -6.22 -14.40
CA GLU A 173 14.35 -6.56 -13.01
C GLU A 173 14.74 -5.40 -12.07
N ILE A 174 13.85 -5.11 -11.13
CA ILE A 174 14.05 -4.08 -10.10
C ILE A 174 14.20 -4.78 -8.77
N THR A 175 15.35 -4.60 -8.16
CA THR A 175 15.65 -5.23 -6.88
C THR A 175 14.87 -4.59 -5.74
N PRO A 176 14.61 -5.33 -4.65
CA PRO A 176 14.07 -4.77 -3.41
C PRO A 176 14.82 -3.53 -2.91
N ASN A 177 16.15 -3.54 -2.95
CA ASN A 177 17.00 -2.39 -2.59
C ASN A 177 16.79 -1.17 -3.50
N GLU A 178 16.66 -1.34 -4.82
CA GLU A 178 16.36 -0.24 -5.75
C GLU A 178 14.98 0.37 -5.45
N SER A 179 13.98 -0.47 -5.15
CA SER A 179 12.65 0.02 -4.79
C SER A 179 12.65 0.83 -3.48
N ILE A 180 13.39 0.37 -2.47
CA ILE A 180 13.55 1.10 -1.19
C ILE A 180 14.28 2.42 -1.39
N LYS A 181 15.36 2.46 -2.18
CA LYS A 181 16.04 3.71 -2.55
C LYS A 181 15.07 4.69 -3.20
N LYS A 182 14.14 4.20 -4.04
CA LYS A 182 13.09 5.02 -4.64
C LYS A 182 12.11 5.56 -3.60
N ILE A 183 11.61 4.73 -2.68
CA ILE A 183 10.73 5.17 -1.57
C ILE A 183 11.41 6.22 -0.70
N LYS A 184 12.70 6.07 -0.40
CA LYS A 184 13.50 7.06 0.36
C LYS A 184 13.55 8.43 -0.32
N SER A 185 13.45 8.48 -1.65
CA SER A 185 13.46 9.73 -2.43
C SER A 185 12.12 10.46 -2.45
N PHE A 186 11.03 9.82 -2.00
CA PHE A 186 9.71 10.45 -1.95
C PHE A 186 9.57 11.32 -0.70
N ASN A 187 8.53 12.14 -0.67
CA ASN A 187 8.02 12.75 0.55
C ASN A 187 6.71 12.05 0.93
N LEU A 188 6.43 11.98 2.23
CA LEU A 188 5.20 11.39 2.75
C LEU A 188 4.34 12.48 3.37
N ILE A 189 3.08 12.54 2.98
CA ILE A 189 2.06 13.44 3.53
C ILE A 189 0.96 12.58 4.12
N THR A 190 0.42 12.97 5.28
CA THR A 190 -0.76 12.30 5.84
C THR A 190 -1.85 13.31 6.15
N ILE A 191 -3.09 12.92 5.90
CA ILE A 191 -4.31 13.64 6.27
C ILE A 191 -4.97 12.85 7.39
N SER A 192 -4.79 13.31 8.63
CA SER A 192 -5.45 12.71 9.79
C SER A 192 -6.93 13.12 9.81
N ILE A 193 -7.83 12.15 9.71
CA ILE A 193 -9.28 12.43 9.68
C ILE A 193 -9.88 12.34 11.09
N GLY A 194 -9.45 11.37 11.86
CA GLY A 194 -9.99 11.15 13.19
C GLY A 194 -9.45 9.87 13.83
N SER A 195 -10.30 9.16 14.56
CA SER A 195 -9.90 7.97 15.32
C SER A 195 -10.17 6.67 14.56
N ILE A 196 -9.28 5.69 14.69
CA ILE A 196 -9.51 4.34 14.12
C ILE A 196 -10.72 3.61 14.73
N VAL A 197 -11.14 3.99 15.95
CA VAL A 197 -12.30 3.36 16.59
C VAL A 197 -13.63 3.90 16.05
N ASP A 198 -13.63 5.10 15.44
CA ASP A 198 -14.81 5.72 14.85
C ASP A 198 -15.06 5.18 13.43
N LYS A 199 -16.23 4.55 13.23
CA LYS A 199 -16.60 3.96 11.94
C LYS A 199 -16.80 5.01 10.85
N GLU A 200 -17.33 6.19 11.21
CA GLU A 200 -17.59 7.25 10.24
C GLU A 200 -16.28 7.90 9.79
N ASP A 201 -15.30 8.05 10.69
CA ASP A 201 -13.98 8.56 10.30
C ASP A 201 -13.24 7.58 9.38
N VAL A 202 -13.28 6.28 9.69
CA VAL A 202 -12.73 5.24 8.80
C VAL A 202 -13.41 5.25 7.43
N LYS A 203 -14.74 5.39 7.40
CA LYS A 203 -15.49 5.49 6.14
C LYS A 203 -15.10 6.73 5.35
N LYS A 204 -15.01 7.89 6.00
CA LYS A 204 -14.53 9.14 5.37
C LYS A 204 -13.12 8.98 4.81
N ALA A 205 -12.22 8.29 5.51
CA ALA A 205 -10.85 8.03 5.04
C ALA A 205 -10.80 7.23 3.75
N ARG A 206 -11.62 6.17 3.66
CA ARG A 206 -11.75 5.37 2.43
C ARG A 206 -12.32 6.16 1.27
N VAL A 207 -13.37 6.95 1.53
CA VAL A 207 -13.96 7.81 0.49
C VAL A 207 -12.94 8.84 0.00
N LEU A 208 -12.20 9.47 0.91
CA LEU A 208 -11.14 10.41 0.55
C LEU A 208 -10.02 9.73 -0.26
N GLU A 209 -9.55 8.55 0.14
CA GLU A 209 -8.58 7.75 -0.63
C GLU A 209 -9.06 7.52 -2.06
N THR A 210 -10.29 7.03 -2.24
CA THR A 210 -10.87 6.78 -3.57
C THR A 210 -10.94 8.05 -4.42
N ILE A 211 -11.35 9.17 -3.82
CA ILE A 211 -11.39 10.48 -4.51
C ILE A 211 -9.97 10.86 -4.96
N LEU A 212 -8.98 10.81 -4.07
CA LEU A 212 -7.62 11.26 -4.38
C LEU A 212 -6.93 10.34 -5.40
N ILE A 213 -7.16 9.02 -5.35
CA ILE A 213 -6.67 8.08 -6.37
C ILE A 213 -7.29 8.43 -7.73
N SER A 214 -8.60 8.68 -7.78
CA SER A 214 -9.30 9.02 -9.03
C SER A 214 -8.83 10.35 -9.62
N LEU A 215 -8.56 11.35 -8.77
CA LEU A 215 -8.12 12.68 -9.21
C LEU A 215 -6.67 12.70 -9.68
N PHE A 216 -5.78 12.01 -8.97
CA PHE A 216 -4.33 12.11 -9.22
C PHE A 216 -3.76 10.97 -10.06
N ASN A 217 -4.50 9.86 -10.22
CA ASN A 217 -4.06 8.66 -10.91
C ASN A 217 -2.62 8.24 -10.54
N PRO A 218 -2.33 8.01 -9.25
CA PRO A 218 -0.99 7.76 -8.75
C PRO A 218 -0.36 6.50 -9.36
N LYS A 219 0.87 6.63 -9.88
CA LYS A 219 1.58 5.59 -10.65
C LYS A 219 1.60 4.20 -10.01
N TYR A 220 1.75 4.11 -8.69
CA TYR A 220 1.98 2.84 -7.97
C TYR A 220 0.75 2.31 -7.22
N ASN A 221 -0.42 2.90 -7.43
CA ASN A 221 -1.69 2.29 -7.06
C ASN A 221 -2.11 1.32 -8.17
N LYS A 222 -2.32 0.05 -7.81
CA LYS A 222 -2.79 -1.00 -8.72
C LYS A 222 -4.31 -1.11 -8.70
#